data_AF-A0A315VQH5-F1
#
_entry.id   AF-A0A315VQH5-F1
#
_cell.length_a   1.000
_cell.length_b   1.000
_cell.length_c   1.000
_cell.angle_alpha   90.00
_cell.angle_beta   90.00
_cell.angle_gamma   90.00
#
_symmetry.space_group_name_H-M   'P 1'
#
loop_
_entity.id
_entity.type
_entity.pdbx_description
1 polymer ?
#
loop_
_entity_poly.entity_id
_entity_poly.type
_entity_poly.pdbx_seq_one_letter_code
_entity_poly.pdbx_strand_id
1 'polypeptide(L)'
;MGDAEMSVYGAAAPYLRKSDKERMEASTRLFDIKKECFVPDSVEEFVKATVVSREGDKVTVETQNGKTVTVKEADVLQQNPPKFDKIEDMAMLTFLHEPAVLFNLKERYAAWMIYTYSGLFCVTVNPYKWLPVYNQEVVVAYRGKKRSEAPPHIFSISDNAYQYMLADRENQSILITGESGAGKTVNTKRVIQYFASIAAGGIKKDPNAKDKGTLEDQIIQANPALEAFGNAKTIRNDNSSRFGKFIRIHFDTRGKLASADIETYLLEKSRVTFQLKAERDYHIFYQILSNKKPEILEMLLITNNPYDYAFISQGETQVGSIDDAEELLATDNAFDVLGFTQEEKNSVYKLIGAIMHYGNMRFKQRPREEQAEADGTEDADKSAYLMGLNSADLIKGLCHPRVKVGNEWVTKGQNVAQVYYAVGALSKAVYEKMFLWMVMRINQSLETKQPRQYFI
;
A
#
# COMPACT_ATOMS: atom_id res chain seq x y z
N MET A 1 4.78 -22.28 24.72
CA MET A 1 3.87 -23.20 24.02
C MET A 1 4.69 -24.34 23.43
N GLY A 2 4.38 -25.59 23.77
CA GLY A 2 5.09 -26.77 23.24
C GLY A 2 4.45 -27.35 21.98
N ASP A 3 5.04 -28.39 21.40
CA ASP A 3 4.60 -28.99 20.13
C ASP A 3 3.12 -29.42 20.12
N ALA A 4 2.62 -29.96 21.23
CA ALA A 4 1.22 -30.35 21.37
C ALA A 4 0.26 -29.16 21.26
N GLU A 5 0.64 -28.02 21.83
CA GLU A 5 -0.17 -26.79 21.77
C GLU A 5 -0.07 -26.10 20.41
N MET A 6 1.03 -26.31 19.67
CA MET A 6 1.19 -25.81 18.30
C MET A 6 0.30 -26.53 17.27
N SER A 7 -0.27 -27.70 17.61
CA SER A 7 -1.14 -28.47 16.72
C SER A 7 -2.39 -27.71 16.26
N VAL A 8 -2.86 -26.74 17.05
CA VAL A 8 -4.02 -25.88 16.73
C VAL A 8 -3.80 -25.01 15.48
N TYR A 9 -2.55 -24.79 15.09
CA TYR A 9 -2.19 -24.03 13.90
C TYR A 9 -2.12 -24.91 12.63
N GLY A 10 -2.33 -26.22 12.75
CA GLY A 10 -2.36 -27.16 11.63
C GLY A 10 -1.10 -27.08 10.76
N ALA A 11 -1.30 -26.97 9.45
CA ALA A 11 -0.21 -26.86 8.47
C ALA A 11 0.64 -25.58 8.63
N ALA A 12 0.17 -24.58 9.39
CA ALA A 12 0.91 -23.35 9.64
C ALA A 12 1.96 -23.46 10.75
N ALA A 13 1.88 -24.47 11.62
CA ALA A 13 2.73 -24.58 12.81
C ALA A 13 4.24 -24.44 12.50
N PRO A 14 4.83 -25.13 11.49
CA PRO A 14 6.26 -25.04 11.19
C PRO A 14 6.74 -23.67 10.70
N TYR A 15 5.80 -22.82 10.23
CA TYR A 15 6.03 -21.45 9.75
C TYR A 15 5.82 -20.39 10.84
N LEU A 16 5.31 -20.80 12.01
CA LEU A 16 5.10 -19.90 13.15
C LEU A 16 6.14 -20.15 14.25
N ARG A 17 6.43 -21.41 14.55
CA ARG A 17 7.42 -21.82 15.55
C ARG A 17 8.04 -23.17 15.17
N LYS A 18 9.34 -23.32 15.40
CA LYS A 18 10.04 -24.60 15.25
C LYS A 18 9.68 -25.58 16.37
N SER A 19 9.88 -26.87 16.09
CA SER A 19 9.58 -27.91 17.06
C SER A 19 10.41 -27.74 18.34
N ASP A 20 9.90 -28.23 19.47
CA ASP A 20 10.63 -28.20 20.74
C ASP A 20 11.97 -28.92 20.62
N LYS A 21 12.03 -30.00 19.84
CA LYS A 21 13.28 -30.71 19.52
C LYS A 21 14.30 -29.81 18.83
N GLU A 22 13.93 -29.17 17.73
CA GLU A 22 14.84 -28.27 16.98
C GLU A 22 15.30 -27.08 17.84
N ARG A 23 14.39 -26.53 18.66
CA ARG A 23 14.72 -25.44 19.59
C ARG A 23 15.70 -25.88 20.67
N MET A 24 15.51 -27.08 21.23
CA MET A 24 16.40 -27.65 22.22
C MET A 24 17.79 -27.86 21.61
N GLU A 25 17.88 -28.50 20.45
CA GLU A 25 19.13 -28.72 19.71
C GLU A 25 19.87 -27.39 19.45
N ALA A 26 19.16 -26.38 18.95
CA ALA A 26 19.73 -25.06 18.70
C ALA A 26 20.25 -24.38 19.98
N SER A 27 19.50 -24.47 21.08
CA SER A 27 19.87 -23.86 22.36
C SER A 27 21.09 -24.51 23.03
N THR A 28 21.34 -25.78 22.72
CA THR A 28 22.45 -26.56 23.29
C THR A 28 23.74 -26.54 22.46
N ARG A 29 23.77 -25.80 21.33
CA ARG A 29 25.00 -25.70 20.51
C ARG A 29 26.15 -25.10 21.34
N LEU A 30 27.36 -25.60 21.11
CA LEU A 30 28.55 -25.05 21.75
C LEU A 30 28.73 -23.57 21.35
N PHE A 31 29.02 -22.73 22.33
CA PHE A 31 29.18 -21.30 22.13
C PHE A 31 30.17 -20.73 23.14
N ASP A 32 31.21 -20.07 22.63
CA ASP A 32 32.19 -19.35 23.45
C ASP A 32 31.91 -17.85 23.36
N ILE A 33 31.32 -17.30 24.43
CA ILE A 33 31.00 -15.87 24.51
C ILE A 33 32.22 -14.97 24.36
N LYS A 34 33.44 -15.44 24.64
CA LYS A 34 34.64 -14.59 24.50
C LYS A 34 35.18 -14.54 23.07
N LYS A 35 34.78 -15.50 22.22
CA LYS A 35 35.29 -15.65 20.86
C LYS A 35 34.26 -15.35 19.79
N GLU A 36 33.00 -15.69 20.00
CA GLU A 36 31.97 -15.55 18.98
C GLU A 36 31.50 -14.10 18.82
N CYS A 37 31.75 -13.50 17.66
CA CYS A 37 31.47 -12.11 17.36
C CYS A 37 30.90 -11.92 15.95
N PHE A 38 30.42 -10.71 15.67
CA PHE A 38 30.08 -10.19 14.36
C PHE A 38 31.11 -9.13 13.98
N VAL A 39 31.46 -9.11 12.70
CA VAL A 39 32.33 -8.07 12.13
C VAL A 39 31.72 -7.53 10.83
N PRO A 40 31.99 -6.26 10.47
CA PRO A 40 31.54 -5.69 9.21
C PRO A 40 32.10 -6.44 8.00
N ASP A 41 31.30 -6.55 6.95
CA ASP A 41 31.69 -7.12 5.66
C ASP A 41 31.21 -6.23 4.52
N SER A 42 32.05 -6.00 3.51
CA SER A 42 31.74 -5.11 2.40
C SER A 42 30.63 -5.60 1.47
N VAL A 43 30.23 -6.88 1.58
CA VAL A 43 29.22 -7.52 0.71
C VAL A 43 27.99 -7.94 1.50
N GLU A 44 28.15 -8.59 2.64
CA GLU A 44 27.05 -9.09 3.49
C GLU A 44 26.63 -8.12 4.60
N GLU A 45 27.20 -6.91 4.66
CA GLU A 45 27.10 -5.91 5.72
C GLU A 45 27.74 -6.37 7.05
N PHE A 46 27.34 -7.54 7.55
CA PHE A 46 27.93 -8.18 8.73
C PHE A 46 28.04 -9.70 8.55
N VAL A 47 29.12 -10.29 9.08
CA VAL A 47 29.33 -11.74 9.10
C VAL A 47 29.64 -12.24 10.52
N LYS A 48 29.27 -13.50 10.80
CA LYS A 48 29.72 -14.19 12.02
C LYS A 48 31.21 -14.51 11.92
N ALA A 49 31.91 -14.38 13.03
CA ALA A 49 33.32 -14.67 13.13
C ALA A 49 33.72 -15.15 14.52
N THR A 50 34.85 -15.84 14.60
CA THR A 50 35.46 -16.33 15.83
C THR A 50 36.80 -15.61 16.04
N VAL A 51 37.00 -14.99 17.20
CA VAL A 51 38.24 -14.29 17.54
C VAL A 51 39.39 -15.28 17.66
N VAL A 52 40.48 -15.01 16.93
CA VAL A 52 41.74 -15.77 16.95
C VAL A 52 42.75 -15.12 17.89
N SER A 53 42.97 -13.81 17.75
CA SER A 53 43.89 -13.03 18.60
C SER A 53 43.43 -11.59 18.80
N ARG A 54 43.90 -10.98 19.89
CA ARG A 54 43.68 -9.56 20.23
C ARG A 54 45.03 -8.91 20.49
N GLU A 55 45.34 -7.86 19.75
CA GLU A 55 46.60 -7.11 19.80
C GLU A 55 46.32 -5.61 19.90
N GLY A 56 46.15 -5.11 21.13
CA GLY A 56 45.82 -3.70 21.37
C GLY A 56 44.43 -3.35 20.80
N ASP A 57 44.39 -2.42 19.84
CA ASP A 57 43.16 -1.97 19.17
C ASP A 57 42.78 -2.84 17.95
N LYS A 58 43.54 -3.90 17.66
CA LYS A 58 43.31 -4.79 16.53
C LYS A 58 42.88 -6.17 16.99
N VAL A 59 41.86 -6.71 16.33
CA VAL A 59 41.35 -8.07 16.56
C VAL A 59 41.43 -8.85 15.27
N THR A 60 42.13 -9.98 15.32
CA THR A 60 42.18 -10.93 14.21
C THR A 60 41.07 -11.96 14.42
N VAL A 61 40.15 -12.03 13.47
CA VAL A 61 39.00 -12.94 13.50
C VAL A 61 39.02 -13.86 12.30
N GLU A 62 38.51 -15.08 12.49
CA GLU A 62 38.20 -16.02 11.43
C GLU A 62 36.70 -15.94 11.15
N THR A 63 36.33 -15.48 9.95
CA THR A 63 34.93 -15.38 9.52
C THR A 63 34.34 -16.75 9.25
N GLN A 64 33.02 -16.89 9.34
CA GLN A 64 32.29 -18.13 9.01
C GLN A 64 32.56 -18.61 7.57
N ASN A 65 33.00 -17.72 6.69
CA ASN A 65 33.37 -18.01 5.30
C ASN A 65 34.82 -18.49 5.14
N GLY A 66 35.53 -18.75 6.24
CA GLY A 66 36.92 -19.26 6.27
C GLY A 66 37.99 -18.20 5.97
N LYS A 67 37.61 -16.91 5.90
CA LYS A 67 38.58 -15.81 5.71
C LYS A 67 39.05 -15.29 7.06
N THR A 68 40.36 -15.11 7.21
CA THR A 68 40.94 -14.39 8.36
C THR A 68 41.05 -12.91 8.03
N VAL A 69 40.50 -12.05 8.88
CA VAL A 69 40.53 -10.60 8.73
C VAL A 69 40.94 -9.94 10.04
N THR A 70 41.65 -8.82 9.95
CA THR A 70 42.00 -7.99 11.10
C THR A 70 41.15 -6.73 11.07
N VAL A 71 40.33 -6.55 12.10
CA VAL A 71 39.43 -5.39 12.27
C VAL A 71 39.80 -4.62 13.54
N LYS A 72 39.22 -3.43 13.73
CA LYS A 72 39.39 -2.70 14.99
C LYS A 72 38.52 -3.32 16.08
N GLU A 73 38.96 -3.28 17.32
CA GLU A 73 38.18 -3.80 18.47
C GLU A 73 36.80 -3.12 18.56
N ALA A 74 36.69 -1.83 18.23
CA ALA A 74 35.43 -1.11 18.21
C ALA A 74 34.39 -1.64 17.19
N ASP A 75 34.85 -2.31 16.13
CA ASP A 75 34.00 -2.88 15.09
C ASP A 75 33.57 -4.33 15.42
N VAL A 76 34.10 -4.92 16.49
CA VAL A 76 33.78 -6.29 16.92
C VAL A 76 32.55 -6.27 17.82
N LEU A 77 31.44 -6.80 17.31
CA LEU A 77 30.16 -6.82 18.04
C LEU A 77 29.87 -8.23 18.58
N GLN A 78 29.47 -8.34 19.84
CA GLN A 78 29.31 -9.62 20.51
C GLN A 78 28.13 -10.45 19.98
N GLN A 79 28.31 -11.76 19.72
CA GLN A 79 27.16 -12.62 19.38
C GLN A 79 26.30 -12.92 20.61
N ASN A 80 24.99 -13.06 20.41
CA ASN A 80 24.08 -13.52 21.46
C ASN A 80 24.21 -15.04 21.67
N PRO A 81 24.13 -15.52 22.94
CA PRO A 81 24.17 -16.95 23.22
C PRO A 81 23.06 -17.75 22.51
N PRO A 82 23.27 -19.05 22.23
CA PRO A 82 22.35 -19.87 21.45
C PRO A 82 20.94 -20.03 22.02
N LYS A 83 20.76 -19.79 23.31
CA LYS A 83 19.42 -19.73 23.93
C LYS A 83 18.49 -18.70 23.27
N PHE A 84 19.05 -17.75 22.52
CA PHE A 84 18.34 -16.72 21.78
C PHE A 84 18.21 -17.03 20.28
N ASP A 85 18.50 -18.26 19.86
CA ASP A 85 18.34 -18.68 18.47
C ASP A 85 16.88 -18.49 18.01
N LYS A 86 16.69 -17.76 16.90
CA LYS A 86 15.38 -17.47 16.29
C LYS A 86 14.37 -16.94 17.31
N ILE A 87 14.80 -16.09 18.24
CA ILE A 87 13.95 -15.58 19.31
C ILE A 87 12.71 -14.87 18.75
N GLU A 88 11.60 -15.03 19.45
CA GLU A 88 10.31 -14.46 19.05
C GLU A 88 10.22 -12.96 19.28
N ASP A 89 10.89 -12.44 20.31
CA ASP A 89 10.99 -11.01 20.60
C ASP A 89 12.45 -10.59 20.75
N MET A 90 12.94 -9.83 19.78
CA MET A 90 14.32 -9.38 19.73
C MET A 90 14.66 -8.39 20.86
N ALA A 91 13.67 -7.78 21.53
CA ALA A 91 13.92 -6.95 22.70
C ALA A 91 14.45 -7.76 23.91
N MET A 92 14.34 -9.10 23.88
CA MET A 92 14.86 -9.97 24.93
C MET A 92 16.33 -10.39 24.70
N LEU A 93 16.96 -9.97 23.60
CA LEU A 93 18.38 -10.23 23.36
C LEU A 93 19.23 -9.53 24.43
N THR A 94 20.35 -10.17 24.82
CA THR A 94 21.28 -9.58 25.79
C THR A 94 22.15 -8.50 25.15
N PHE A 95 22.70 -8.80 23.97
CA PHE A 95 23.46 -7.82 23.18
C PHE A 95 22.54 -7.25 22.12
N LEU A 96 22.16 -5.98 22.28
CA LEU A 96 21.25 -5.27 21.40
C LEU A 96 22.05 -4.34 20.48
N HIS A 97 22.32 -4.83 19.27
CA HIS A 97 22.99 -4.11 18.20
C HIS A 97 22.47 -4.58 16.84
N GLU A 98 22.85 -3.86 15.78
CA GLU A 98 22.36 -4.07 14.41
C GLU A 98 22.54 -5.50 13.89
N PRO A 99 23.74 -6.14 13.98
CA PRO A 99 23.88 -7.51 13.48
C PRO A 99 23.07 -8.53 14.28
N ALA A 100 22.85 -8.34 15.58
CA ALA A 100 21.99 -9.27 16.34
C ALA A 100 20.55 -9.27 15.81
N VAL A 101 20.00 -8.09 15.51
CA VAL A 101 18.67 -7.94 14.91
C VAL A 101 18.64 -8.53 13.50
N LEU A 102 19.62 -8.17 12.67
CA LEU A 102 19.74 -8.65 11.28
C LEU A 102 19.79 -10.17 11.22
N PHE A 103 20.66 -10.81 12.00
CA PHE A 103 20.83 -12.26 11.97
C PHE A 103 19.62 -13.01 12.54
N ASN A 104 18.96 -12.50 13.58
CA ASN A 104 17.74 -13.14 14.07
C ASN A 104 16.63 -13.11 13.01
N LEU A 105 16.44 -11.98 12.32
CA LEU A 105 15.50 -11.89 11.20
C LEU A 105 15.91 -12.80 10.03
N LYS A 106 17.19 -12.81 9.64
CA LYS A 106 17.74 -13.64 8.56
C LYS A 106 17.51 -15.13 8.83
N GLU A 107 17.78 -15.59 10.04
CA GLU A 107 17.63 -17.00 10.43
C GLU A 107 16.18 -17.45 10.57
N ARG A 108 15.30 -16.58 11.10
CA ARG A 108 13.86 -16.85 11.14
C ARG A 108 13.27 -16.89 9.73
N TYR A 109 13.66 -15.94 8.88
CA TYR A 109 13.22 -15.88 7.49
C TYR A 109 13.69 -17.08 6.67
N ALA A 110 14.95 -17.50 6.82
CA ALA A 110 15.47 -18.72 6.19
C ALA A 110 14.71 -19.99 6.60
N ALA A 111 14.09 -19.96 7.77
CA ALA A 111 13.23 -21.01 8.32
C ALA A 111 11.73 -20.84 7.96
N TRP A 112 11.39 -19.88 7.09
CA TRP A 112 10.05 -19.45 6.69
C TRP A 112 9.15 -18.92 7.81
N MET A 113 9.74 -18.44 8.90
CA MET A 113 9.05 -17.71 9.96
C MET A 113 9.14 -16.21 9.68
N ILE A 114 8.10 -15.66 9.05
CA ILE A 114 8.11 -14.28 8.53
C ILE A 114 7.83 -13.19 9.57
N TYR A 115 7.22 -13.55 10.70
CA TYR A 115 6.85 -12.63 11.77
C TYR A 115 7.84 -12.75 12.94
N THR A 116 8.29 -11.61 13.45
CA THR A 116 9.17 -11.52 14.61
C THR A 116 8.84 -10.25 15.38
N TYR A 117 8.74 -10.33 16.71
CA TYR A 117 8.58 -9.13 17.52
C TYR A 117 9.90 -8.40 17.75
N SER A 118 9.79 -7.08 17.91
CA SER A 118 10.87 -6.21 18.38
C SER A 118 10.27 -5.20 19.35
N GLY A 119 10.12 -5.59 20.62
CA GLY A 119 9.46 -4.76 21.63
C GLY A 119 8.00 -4.53 21.28
N LEU A 120 7.57 -3.32 20.94
CA LEU A 120 6.18 -3.05 20.52
C LEU A 120 5.90 -3.44 19.07
N PHE A 121 6.94 -3.57 18.24
CA PHE A 121 6.78 -3.80 16.81
C PHE A 121 6.57 -5.28 16.49
N CYS A 122 5.74 -5.54 15.48
CA CYS A 122 5.68 -6.82 14.78
C CYS A 122 6.36 -6.65 13.42
N VAL A 123 7.58 -7.15 13.30
CA VAL A 123 8.37 -7.11 12.07
C VAL A 123 7.93 -8.24 11.16
N THR A 124 7.64 -7.90 9.90
CA THR A 124 7.24 -8.87 8.86
C THR A 124 8.21 -8.78 7.69
N VAL A 125 8.76 -9.92 7.27
CA VAL A 125 9.59 -10.02 6.06
C VAL A 125 8.78 -10.71 4.95
N ASN A 126 8.64 -10.07 3.79
CA ASN A 126 7.83 -10.58 2.68
C ASN A 126 8.41 -11.92 2.16
N PRO A 127 7.66 -13.06 2.23
CA PRO A 127 8.17 -14.37 1.80
C PRO A 127 8.25 -14.59 0.30
N TYR A 128 7.61 -13.73 -0.51
CA TYR A 128 7.41 -13.95 -1.95
C TYR A 128 6.81 -15.33 -2.30
N LYS A 129 6.11 -15.94 -1.33
CA LYS A 129 5.49 -17.26 -1.42
C LYS A 129 4.19 -17.28 -0.64
N TRP A 130 3.27 -18.14 -1.07
CA TRP A 130 2.07 -18.42 -0.32
C TRP A 130 2.38 -19.33 0.87
N LEU A 131 2.10 -18.85 2.08
CA LEU A 131 2.24 -19.61 3.31
C LEU A 131 0.85 -19.85 3.94
N PRO A 132 0.61 -21.00 4.59
CA PRO A 132 -0.68 -21.33 5.22
C PRO A 132 -0.98 -20.53 6.51
N VAL A 133 -0.17 -19.50 6.83
CA VAL A 133 -0.29 -18.68 8.05
C VAL A 133 -1.55 -17.81 8.11
N TYR A 134 -2.31 -17.73 7.02
CA TYR A 134 -3.59 -17.00 6.95
C TYR A 134 -4.81 -17.92 6.91
N ASN A 135 -4.63 -19.22 7.13
CA ASN A 135 -5.74 -20.18 7.14
C ASN A 135 -6.71 -19.90 8.30
N GLN A 136 -7.97 -20.32 8.14
CA GLN A 136 -9.02 -20.10 9.14
C GLN A 136 -8.69 -20.75 10.50
N GLU A 137 -8.01 -21.89 10.50
CA GLU A 137 -7.52 -22.56 11.71
C GLU A 137 -6.59 -21.63 12.53
N VAL A 138 -5.71 -20.90 11.85
CA VAL A 138 -4.80 -19.93 12.46
C VAL A 138 -5.58 -18.74 13.03
N VAL A 139 -6.58 -18.24 12.31
CA VAL A 139 -7.46 -17.15 12.79
C VAL A 139 -8.11 -17.55 14.12
N VAL A 140 -8.67 -18.76 14.19
CA VAL A 140 -9.31 -19.30 15.40
C VAL A 140 -8.29 -19.50 16.52
N ALA A 141 -7.09 -19.99 16.20
CA ALA A 141 -6.04 -20.24 17.20
C ALA A 141 -5.51 -18.97 17.87
N TYR A 142 -5.48 -17.83 17.17
CA TYR A 142 -5.07 -16.54 17.75
C TYR A 142 -6.17 -15.82 18.51
N ARG A 143 -7.43 -16.20 18.33
CA ARG A 143 -8.58 -15.53 18.95
C ARG A 143 -8.52 -15.64 20.47
N GLY A 144 -8.61 -14.51 21.16
CA GLY A 144 -8.63 -14.47 22.63
C GLY A 144 -7.27 -14.73 23.28
N LYS A 145 -6.18 -14.79 22.50
CA LYS A 145 -4.85 -15.11 23.03
C LYS A 145 -4.06 -13.85 23.35
N LYS A 146 -3.43 -13.84 24.53
CA LYS A 146 -2.46 -12.80 24.86
C LYS A 146 -1.22 -12.97 23.98
N ARG A 147 -0.52 -11.88 23.71
CA ARG A 147 0.71 -11.89 22.92
C ARG A 147 1.77 -12.88 23.40
N SER A 148 1.87 -13.15 24.71
CA SER A 148 2.81 -14.11 25.29
C SER A 148 2.39 -15.58 25.13
N GLU A 149 1.13 -15.84 24.79
CA GLU A 149 0.55 -17.18 24.71
C GLU A 149 0.66 -17.78 23.30
N ALA A 150 0.95 -16.95 22.29
CA ALA A 150 1.00 -17.35 20.89
C ALA A 150 2.30 -16.84 20.22
N PRO A 151 2.79 -17.50 19.16
CA PRO A 151 3.98 -17.04 18.43
C PRO A 151 3.74 -15.67 17.75
N PRO A 152 4.81 -15.01 17.26
CA PRO A 152 4.68 -13.74 16.56
C PRO A 152 3.78 -13.83 15.35
N HIS A 153 2.77 -12.97 15.27
CA HIS A 153 1.87 -12.90 14.11
C HIS A 153 1.09 -11.59 14.09
N ILE A 154 0.70 -11.16 12.88
CA ILE A 154 -0.16 -9.98 12.72
C ILE A 154 -1.52 -10.13 13.39
N PHE A 155 -2.08 -11.35 13.40
CA PHE A 155 -3.34 -11.66 14.09
C PHE A 155 -3.25 -11.49 15.60
N SER A 156 -2.07 -11.70 16.21
CA SER A 156 -1.90 -11.38 17.63
C SER A 156 -2.03 -9.88 17.86
N ILE A 157 -1.42 -9.05 17.00
CA ILE A 157 -1.56 -7.58 17.09
C ILE A 157 -3.02 -7.16 16.90
N SER A 158 -3.70 -7.71 15.90
CA SER A 158 -5.12 -7.44 15.64
C SER A 158 -6.03 -7.87 16.79
N ASP A 159 -5.88 -9.09 17.30
CA ASP A 159 -6.71 -9.60 18.40
C ASP A 159 -6.46 -8.83 19.70
N ASN A 160 -5.20 -8.48 20.01
CA ASN A 160 -4.89 -7.71 21.20
C ASN A 160 -5.46 -6.28 21.09
N ALA A 161 -5.37 -5.63 19.92
CA ALA A 161 -6.05 -4.34 19.69
C ALA A 161 -7.57 -4.47 19.89
N TYR A 162 -8.21 -5.51 19.35
CA TYR A 162 -9.64 -5.74 19.55
C TYR A 162 -10.01 -5.99 21.02
N GLN A 163 -9.22 -6.77 21.75
CA GLN A 163 -9.42 -6.99 23.18
C GLN A 163 -9.25 -5.70 23.99
N TYR A 164 -8.20 -4.92 23.75
CA TYR A 164 -7.96 -3.66 24.44
C TYR A 164 -9.03 -2.62 24.13
N MET A 165 -9.50 -2.53 22.88
CA MET A 165 -10.64 -1.68 22.53
C MET A 165 -11.87 -1.98 23.39
N LEU A 166 -12.20 -3.27 23.59
CA LEU A 166 -13.35 -3.68 24.39
C LEU A 166 -13.13 -3.52 25.90
N ALA A 167 -11.93 -3.80 26.38
CA ALA A 167 -11.59 -3.72 27.80
C ALA A 167 -11.44 -2.28 28.28
N ASP A 168 -10.63 -1.49 27.56
CA ASP A 168 -10.21 -0.15 27.96
C ASP A 168 -11.17 0.93 27.45
N ARG A 169 -12.08 0.57 26.52
CA ARG A 169 -13.08 1.49 25.95
C ARG A 169 -12.44 2.67 25.22
N GLU A 170 -11.36 2.40 24.49
CA GLU A 170 -10.62 3.36 23.70
C GLU A 170 -10.45 2.89 22.26
N ASN A 171 -10.49 3.85 21.31
CA ASN A 171 -10.17 3.57 19.92
C ASN A 171 -8.72 3.09 19.81
N GLN A 172 -8.46 2.19 18.86
CA GLN A 172 -7.12 1.66 18.62
C GLN A 172 -6.63 2.08 17.24
N SER A 173 -5.35 1.84 16.97
CA SER A 173 -4.79 2.04 15.63
C SER A 173 -3.67 1.05 15.38
N ILE A 174 -3.61 0.50 14.17
CA ILE A 174 -2.52 -0.36 13.71
C ILE A 174 -1.78 0.36 12.58
N LEU A 175 -0.54 0.76 12.85
CA LEU A 175 0.31 1.43 11.86
C LEU A 175 1.13 0.40 11.10
N ILE A 176 0.83 0.20 9.81
CA ILE A 176 1.56 -0.72 8.93
C ILE A 176 2.53 0.08 8.06
N THR A 177 3.81 0.07 8.44
CA THR A 177 4.88 0.78 7.73
C THR A 177 5.76 -0.16 6.91
N GLY A 178 6.47 0.38 5.92
CA GLY A 178 7.43 -0.36 5.11
C GLY A 178 7.62 0.28 3.74
N GLU A 179 8.74 -0.03 3.09
CA GLU A 179 8.98 0.42 1.72
C GLU A 179 8.00 -0.24 0.73
N SER A 180 8.06 0.22 -0.51
CA SER A 180 7.36 -0.39 -1.63
C SER A 180 7.80 -1.86 -1.77
N GLY A 181 6.86 -2.78 -2.02
CA GLY A 181 7.16 -4.22 -2.07
C GLY A 181 7.22 -4.95 -0.70
N ALA A 182 7.18 -4.24 0.43
CA ALA A 182 7.24 -4.85 1.77
C ALA A 182 5.99 -5.67 2.16
N GLY A 183 4.93 -5.67 1.33
CA GLY A 183 3.70 -6.44 1.60
C GLY A 183 2.67 -5.72 2.49
N LYS A 184 2.71 -4.39 2.58
CA LYS A 184 1.76 -3.59 3.40
C LYS A 184 0.29 -3.85 3.06
N THR A 185 -0.07 -3.81 1.77
CA THR A 185 -1.44 -4.02 1.30
C THR A 185 -1.97 -5.40 1.66
N VAL A 186 -1.14 -6.44 1.50
CA VAL A 186 -1.48 -7.81 1.87
C VAL A 186 -1.73 -7.90 3.37
N ASN A 187 -0.83 -7.39 4.20
CA ASN A 187 -0.99 -7.36 5.65
C ASN A 187 -2.26 -6.60 6.08
N THR A 188 -2.52 -5.44 5.48
CA THR A 188 -3.74 -4.64 5.73
C THR A 188 -5.01 -5.44 5.41
N LYS A 189 -5.04 -6.12 4.26
CA LYS A 189 -6.15 -7.01 3.86
C LYS A 189 -6.36 -8.12 4.88
N ARG A 190 -5.28 -8.72 5.39
CA ARG A 190 -5.36 -9.79 6.42
C ARG A 190 -5.85 -9.27 7.77
N VAL A 191 -5.48 -8.07 8.17
CA VAL A 191 -6.01 -7.42 9.39
C VAL A 191 -7.52 -7.18 9.27
N ILE A 192 -7.98 -6.62 8.13
CA ILE A 192 -9.41 -6.38 7.87
C ILE A 192 -10.18 -7.71 7.92
N GLN A 193 -9.68 -8.74 7.23
CA GLN A 193 -10.28 -10.08 7.24
C GLN A 193 -10.32 -10.68 8.64
N TYR A 194 -9.29 -10.46 9.45
CA TYR A 194 -9.27 -10.93 10.83
C TYR A 194 -10.41 -10.30 11.66
N PHE A 195 -10.52 -8.97 11.63
CA PHE A 195 -11.59 -8.25 12.34
C PHE A 195 -12.98 -8.66 11.84
N ALA A 196 -13.15 -8.79 10.53
CA ALA A 196 -14.40 -9.28 9.96
C ALA A 196 -14.73 -10.69 10.46
N SER A 197 -13.77 -11.62 10.46
CA SER A 197 -13.97 -13.01 10.89
C SER A 197 -14.36 -13.14 12.38
N ILE A 198 -13.71 -12.37 13.26
CA ILE A 198 -13.99 -12.44 14.71
C ILE A 198 -15.24 -11.67 15.13
N ALA A 199 -15.58 -10.60 14.40
CA ALA A 199 -16.68 -9.68 14.72
C ALA A 199 -17.95 -9.92 13.88
N ALA A 200 -17.89 -10.77 12.85
CA ALA A 200 -19.05 -11.28 12.11
C ALA A 200 -19.88 -12.22 12.98
N GLY A 201 -20.50 -11.69 14.02
CA GLY A 201 -21.39 -12.44 14.89
C GLY A 201 -22.67 -12.86 14.17
N GLY A 202 -22.60 -13.93 13.38
CA GLY A 202 -23.73 -14.71 12.86
C GLY A 202 -24.75 -13.93 12.05
N ILE A 203 -24.38 -12.79 11.44
CA ILE A 203 -25.28 -12.01 10.59
C ILE A 203 -25.58 -12.87 9.36
N LYS A 204 -26.71 -13.58 9.40
CA LYS A 204 -27.28 -14.22 8.21
C LYS A 204 -27.44 -13.14 7.15
N LYS A 205 -26.97 -13.43 5.93
CA LYS A 205 -27.30 -12.64 4.73
C LYS A 205 -28.77 -12.26 4.78
N ASP A 206 -29.07 -10.98 4.68
CA ASP A 206 -30.44 -10.55 4.43
C ASP A 206 -30.85 -11.17 3.08
N PRO A 207 -31.86 -12.07 3.03
CA PRO A 207 -32.27 -12.72 1.79
C PRO A 207 -32.79 -11.72 0.73
N ASN A 208 -33.06 -10.47 1.12
CA ASN A 208 -33.45 -9.38 0.22
C ASN A 208 -32.26 -8.55 -0.30
N ALA A 209 -31.04 -8.69 0.25
CA ALA A 209 -29.83 -8.06 -0.26
C ALA A 209 -29.17 -8.98 -1.30
N LYS A 210 -29.85 -9.21 -2.44
CA LYS A 210 -29.36 -10.16 -3.45
C LYS A 210 -28.08 -9.73 -4.17
N ASP A 211 -27.71 -8.45 -4.14
CA ASP A 211 -26.56 -7.94 -4.91
C ASP A 211 -25.50 -7.20 -4.10
N LYS A 212 -25.70 -6.96 -2.80
CA LYS A 212 -24.67 -6.32 -1.95
C LYS A 212 -23.91 -7.40 -1.21
N GLY A 213 -22.63 -7.57 -1.54
CA GLY A 213 -21.69 -8.43 -0.79
C GLY A 213 -21.67 -8.07 0.70
N THR A 214 -21.05 -8.90 1.54
CA THR A 214 -20.92 -8.60 2.97
C THR A 214 -20.14 -7.28 3.18
N LEU A 215 -20.29 -6.62 4.33
CA LEU A 215 -19.50 -5.42 4.64
C LEU A 215 -17.99 -5.70 4.53
N GLU A 216 -17.56 -6.91 4.88
CA GLU A 216 -16.19 -7.40 4.64
C GLU A 216 -15.83 -7.38 3.16
N ASP A 217 -16.66 -7.99 2.31
CA ASP A 217 -16.44 -8.00 0.87
C ASP A 217 -16.34 -6.58 0.34
N GLN A 218 -17.22 -5.67 0.76
CA GLN A 218 -17.20 -4.28 0.31
C GLN A 218 -15.91 -3.54 0.71
N ILE A 219 -15.41 -3.73 1.93
CA ILE A 219 -14.13 -3.13 2.36
C ILE A 219 -12.97 -3.68 1.51
N ILE A 220 -12.97 -4.98 1.22
CA ILE A 220 -11.93 -5.61 0.41
C ILE A 220 -12.01 -5.16 -1.05
N GLN A 221 -13.22 -5.07 -1.60
CA GLN A 221 -13.52 -4.67 -2.98
C GLN A 221 -13.34 -3.17 -3.23
N ALA A 222 -13.23 -2.35 -2.17
CA ALA A 222 -12.78 -0.97 -2.33
C ALA A 222 -11.33 -0.85 -2.83
N ASN A 223 -10.49 -1.88 -2.62
CA ASN A 223 -9.08 -1.78 -2.98
C ASN A 223 -8.84 -1.69 -4.50
N PRO A 224 -9.39 -2.57 -5.37
CA PRO A 224 -9.19 -2.41 -6.82
C PRO A 224 -9.52 -1.00 -7.32
N ALA A 225 -10.65 -0.42 -6.90
CA ALA A 225 -11.02 0.95 -7.25
C ALA A 225 -10.03 2.00 -6.72
N LEU A 226 -9.54 1.87 -5.48
CA LEU A 226 -8.56 2.82 -4.93
C LEU A 226 -7.16 2.62 -5.51
N GLU A 227 -6.77 1.40 -5.85
CA GLU A 227 -5.47 1.09 -6.43
C GLU A 227 -5.40 1.55 -7.89
N ALA A 228 -6.46 1.37 -8.69
CA ALA A 228 -6.52 1.86 -10.06
C ALA A 228 -6.27 3.39 -10.14
N PHE A 229 -6.81 4.16 -9.19
CA PHE A 229 -6.74 5.63 -9.18
C PHE A 229 -5.70 6.22 -8.19
N GLY A 230 -5.05 5.38 -7.41
CA GLY A 230 -4.17 5.81 -6.32
C GLY A 230 -2.81 5.14 -6.31
N ASN A 231 -2.63 4.07 -7.09
CA ASN A 231 -1.36 3.39 -7.25
C ASN A 231 -0.79 3.59 -8.64
N ALA A 232 0.53 3.48 -8.71
CA ALA A 232 1.27 3.58 -9.96
C ALA A 232 2.55 2.74 -9.89
N LYS A 233 3.10 2.44 -11.07
CA LYS A 233 4.44 1.87 -11.18
C LYS A 233 5.50 2.92 -10.91
N THR A 234 6.37 2.60 -9.96
CA THR A 234 7.56 3.38 -9.58
C THR A 234 8.84 2.59 -9.91
N ILE A 235 10.00 3.18 -9.71
CA ILE A 235 11.29 2.49 -9.93
C ILE A 235 11.43 1.24 -9.02
N ARG A 236 10.88 1.26 -7.81
CA ARG A 236 11.07 0.20 -6.80
C ARG A 236 9.90 -0.78 -6.68
N ASN A 237 8.74 -0.48 -7.25
CA ASN A 237 7.53 -1.30 -7.11
C ASN A 237 6.54 -0.96 -8.22
N ASP A 238 6.01 -2.01 -8.82
CA ASP A 238 5.07 -1.97 -9.92
C ASP A 238 3.66 -1.51 -9.51
N ASN A 239 3.27 -1.70 -8.25
CA ASN A 239 1.97 -1.28 -7.71
C ASN A 239 2.15 -0.48 -6.40
N SER A 240 2.72 0.74 -6.50
CA SER A 240 3.03 1.59 -5.35
C SER A 240 1.90 2.55 -5.03
N SER A 241 1.38 2.52 -3.81
CA SER A 241 0.41 3.53 -3.35
C SER A 241 1.03 4.92 -3.27
N ARG A 242 0.40 5.88 -3.97
CA ARG A 242 0.80 7.29 -4.05
C ARG A 242 -0.12 8.19 -3.23
N PHE A 243 -0.70 7.64 -2.18
CA PHE A 243 -1.53 8.31 -1.18
C PHE A 243 -1.43 7.55 0.15
N GLY A 244 -1.61 8.27 1.26
CA GLY A 244 -1.85 7.69 2.58
C GLY A 244 -3.29 7.24 2.71
N LYS A 245 -3.51 6.07 3.31
CA LYS A 245 -4.83 5.47 3.52
C LYS A 245 -5.01 5.15 5.00
N PHE A 246 -6.07 5.68 5.61
CA PHE A 246 -6.48 5.36 6.97
C PHE A 246 -7.87 4.75 6.91
N ILE A 247 -7.99 3.48 7.31
CA ILE A 247 -9.26 2.75 7.30
C ILE A 247 -9.70 2.64 8.75
N ARG A 248 -10.87 3.20 9.07
CA ARG A 248 -11.50 3.03 10.38
C ARG A 248 -12.50 1.90 10.30
N ILE A 249 -12.30 0.86 11.10
CA ILE A 249 -13.27 -0.23 11.23
C ILE A 249 -14.05 0.02 12.52
N HIS A 250 -15.34 0.32 12.40
CA HIS A 250 -16.20 0.67 13.52
C HIS A 250 -16.86 -0.56 14.12
N PHE A 251 -16.94 -0.57 15.45
CA PHE A 251 -17.56 -1.61 16.24
C PHE A 251 -18.70 -1.04 17.10
N ASP A 252 -19.74 -1.86 17.29
CA ASP A 252 -20.85 -1.56 18.22
C ASP A 252 -20.44 -1.82 19.68
N THR A 253 -21.33 -1.51 20.62
CA THR A 253 -21.10 -1.71 22.07
C THR A 253 -20.88 -3.18 22.48
N ARG A 254 -21.19 -4.14 21.59
CA ARG A 254 -21.00 -5.58 21.80
C ARG A 254 -19.73 -6.10 21.10
N GLY A 255 -18.97 -5.24 20.45
CA GLY A 255 -17.79 -5.59 19.66
C GLY A 255 -18.11 -6.17 18.28
N LYS A 256 -19.34 -6.03 17.77
CA LYS A 256 -19.66 -6.48 16.42
C LYS A 256 -19.32 -5.40 15.40
N LEU A 257 -18.98 -5.83 14.19
CA LEU A 257 -18.71 -4.94 13.06
C LEU A 257 -19.95 -4.06 12.77
N ALA A 258 -19.80 -2.75 12.90
CA ALA A 258 -20.88 -1.78 12.69
C ALA A 258 -20.79 -1.14 11.31
N SER A 259 -19.64 -0.56 10.95
CA SER A 259 -19.42 0.10 9.65
C SER A 259 -17.93 0.24 9.38
N ALA A 260 -17.56 0.75 8.21
CA ALA A 260 -16.19 1.17 7.95
C ALA A 260 -16.17 2.51 7.22
N ASP A 261 -15.06 3.22 7.31
CA ASP A 261 -14.80 4.36 6.44
C ASP A 261 -13.30 4.50 6.15
N ILE A 262 -12.99 5.22 5.08
CA ILE A 262 -11.66 5.40 4.54
C ILE A 262 -11.39 6.90 4.46
N GLU A 263 -10.30 7.33 5.06
CA GLU A 263 -9.72 8.64 4.88
C GLU A 263 -8.44 8.53 4.04
N THR A 264 -8.27 9.48 3.12
CA THR A 264 -7.10 9.53 2.24
C THR A 264 -6.31 10.80 2.46
N TYR A 265 -4.99 10.69 2.33
CA TYR A 265 -4.04 11.76 2.62
C TYR A 265 -3.03 11.87 1.49
N LEU A 266 -2.65 13.10 1.14
CA LEU A 266 -1.47 13.37 0.31
C LEU A 266 -1.38 12.56 -1.00
N LEU A 267 -2.44 12.55 -1.80
CA LEU A 267 -2.38 12.02 -3.16
C LEU A 267 -1.30 12.77 -3.97
N GLU A 268 -0.41 12.04 -4.63
CA GLU A 268 0.66 12.60 -5.47
C GLU A 268 0.12 13.19 -6.79
N LYS A 269 -0.50 14.37 -6.69
CA LYS A 269 -1.14 15.04 -7.84
C LYS A 269 -0.21 15.26 -9.02
N SER A 270 1.09 15.47 -8.78
CA SER A 270 2.06 15.70 -9.86
C SER A 270 2.10 14.58 -10.89
N ARG A 271 1.81 13.34 -10.46
CA ARG A 271 1.86 12.14 -11.31
C ARG A 271 0.93 12.22 -12.51
N VAL A 272 -0.26 12.81 -12.33
CA VAL A 272 -1.30 13.00 -13.36
C VAL A 272 -0.81 13.76 -14.60
N THR A 273 0.26 14.53 -14.45
CA THR A 273 0.81 15.39 -15.51
C THR A 273 2.26 15.09 -15.83
N PHE A 274 2.90 14.21 -15.07
CA PHE A 274 4.34 14.00 -15.14
C PHE A 274 4.76 12.62 -14.64
N GLN A 275 5.66 11.97 -15.39
CA GLN A 275 6.31 10.73 -14.99
C GLN A 275 7.81 10.80 -15.22
N LEU A 276 8.57 10.10 -14.39
CA LEU A 276 9.97 9.80 -14.69
C LEU A 276 10.06 8.70 -15.76
N LYS A 277 11.18 8.63 -16.47
CA LYS A 277 11.39 7.68 -17.59
C LYS A 277 11.07 6.22 -17.26
N ALA A 278 11.40 5.79 -16.03
CA ALA A 278 11.18 4.42 -15.55
C ALA A 278 9.94 4.31 -14.65
N GLU A 279 9.01 5.26 -14.71
CA GLU A 279 7.74 5.24 -13.97
C GLU A 279 6.56 5.34 -14.93
N ARG A 280 5.36 5.03 -14.42
CA ARG A 280 4.10 5.22 -15.15
C ARG A 280 3.18 6.18 -14.36
N ASP A 281 2.12 6.67 -15.01
CA ASP A 281 1.03 7.39 -14.34
C ASP A 281 0.16 6.42 -13.48
N TYR A 282 -1.02 6.82 -13.03
CA TYR A 282 -1.93 5.92 -12.33
C TYR A 282 -2.43 4.79 -13.23
N HIS A 283 -2.67 3.61 -12.66
CA HIS A 283 -3.04 2.40 -13.42
C HIS A 283 -4.29 2.58 -14.28
N ILE A 284 -5.27 3.35 -13.82
CA ILE A 284 -6.55 3.55 -14.51
C ILE A 284 -6.40 4.01 -15.96
N PHE A 285 -5.41 4.85 -16.27
CA PHE A 285 -5.18 5.31 -17.65
C PHE A 285 -4.86 4.13 -18.57
N TYR A 286 -3.96 3.25 -18.15
CA TYR A 286 -3.52 2.09 -18.93
C TYR A 286 -4.55 0.96 -18.92
N GLN A 287 -5.28 0.80 -17.80
CA GLN A 287 -6.42 -0.11 -17.73
C GLN A 287 -7.49 0.24 -18.77
N ILE A 288 -7.87 1.51 -18.90
CA ILE A 288 -8.82 1.96 -19.92
C ILE A 288 -8.25 1.70 -21.33
N LEU A 289 -6.98 2.03 -21.57
CA LEU A 289 -6.33 1.83 -22.87
C LEU A 289 -6.10 0.35 -23.25
N SER A 290 -6.28 -0.59 -22.31
CA SER A 290 -6.20 -2.04 -22.57
C SER A 290 -7.20 -2.53 -23.63
N ASN A 291 -8.24 -1.73 -23.92
CA ASN A 291 -9.32 -2.05 -24.84
C ASN A 291 -10.11 -3.31 -24.46
N LYS A 292 -10.09 -3.71 -23.18
CA LYS A 292 -10.88 -4.84 -22.69
C LYS A 292 -12.39 -4.53 -22.68
N LYS A 293 -12.75 -3.26 -22.55
CA LYS A 293 -14.12 -2.71 -22.67
C LYS A 293 -14.13 -1.60 -23.74
N PRO A 294 -14.22 -1.94 -25.04
CA PRO A 294 -14.09 -0.99 -26.15
C PRO A 294 -15.10 0.17 -26.08
N GLU A 295 -16.28 -0.07 -25.51
CA GLU A 295 -17.31 0.95 -25.31
C GLU A 295 -16.83 2.12 -24.44
N ILE A 296 -15.85 1.90 -23.56
CA ILE A 296 -15.25 2.96 -22.77
C ILE A 296 -14.41 3.86 -23.69
N LEU A 297 -13.60 3.30 -24.60
CA LEU A 297 -12.75 4.09 -25.49
C LEU A 297 -13.60 4.98 -26.42
N GLU A 298 -14.68 4.41 -26.97
CA GLU A 298 -15.64 5.14 -27.79
C GLU A 298 -16.31 6.28 -27.00
N MET A 299 -16.76 6.01 -25.78
CA MET A 299 -17.36 7.04 -24.91
C MET A 299 -16.38 8.17 -24.59
N LEU A 300 -15.09 7.84 -24.45
CA LEU A 300 -14.03 8.78 -24.09
C LEU A 300 -13.40 9.49 -25.28
N LEU A 301 -13.74 9.12 -26.52
CA LEU A 301 -13.17 9.69 -27.75
C LEU A 301 -11.64 9.52 -27.85
N ILE A 302 -11.15 8.38 -27.35
CA ILE A 302 -9.72 8.02 -27.30
C ILE A 302 -9.41 6.78 -28.14
N THR A 303 -8.19 6.73 -28.65
CA THR A 303 -7.52 5.53 -29.16
C THR A 303 -7.00 4.66 -28.02
N ASN A 304 -6.52 3.45 -28.34
CA ASN A 304 -5.84 2.57 -27.39
C ASN A 304 -4.30 2.76 -27.34
N ASN A 305 -3.76 3.76 -28.05
CA ASN A 305 -2.33 4.02 -28.08
C ASN A 305 -1.95 5.05 -26.99
N PRO A 306 -1.22 4.67 -25.93
CA PRO A 306 -0.87 5.59 -24.85
C PRO A 306 -0.03 6.78 -25.32
N TYR A 307 0.78 6.61 -26.37
CA TYR A 307 1.63 7.68 -26.92
C TYR A 307 0.85 8.81 -27.60
N ASP A 308 -0.45 8.64 -27.81
CA ASP A 308 -1.31 9.71 -28.30
C ASP A 308 -1.59 10.75 -27.21
N TYR A 309 -1.25 10.48 -25.93
CA TYR A 309 -1.60 11.33 -24.78
C TYR A 309 -0.37 11.73 -23.97
N ALA A 310 0.06 12.99 -24.14
CA ALA A 310 1.33 13.49 -23.59
C ALA A 310 1.44 13.41 -22.06
N PHE A 311 0.32 13.46 -21.34
CA PHE A 311 0.34 13.39 -19.88
C PHE A 311 0.63 12.01 -19.31
N ILE A 312 0.44 10.92 -20.07
CA ILE A 312 0.56 9.55 -19.53
C ILE A 312 1.65 8.71 -20.22
N SER A 313 2.42 9.31 -21.12
CA SER A 313 3.39 8.62 -21.98
C SER A 313 4.82 9.18 -21.89
N GLN A 314 5.17 9.86 -20.79
CA GLN A 314 6.51 10.43 -20.59
C GLN A 314 7.52 9.38 -20.08
N GLY A 315 7.01 8.32 -19.45
CA GLY A 315 7.77 7.19 -18.95
C GLY A 315 7.34 5.87 -19.57
N GLU A 316 7.21 4.84 -18.75
CA GLU A 316 6.78 3.50 -19.15
C GLU A 316 5.27 3.45 -19.36
N THR A 317 4.83 2.74 -20.40
CA THR A 317 3.41 2.53 -20.70
C THR A 317 2.95 1.09 -20.43
N GLN A 318 3.89 0.16 -20.26
CA GLN A 318 3.63 -1.26 -19.98
C GLN A 318 4.50 -1.75 -18.82
N VAL A 319 4.04 -2.78 -18.11
CA VAL A 319 4.72 -3.37 -16.95
C VAL A 319 4.48 -4.87 -17.02
N GLY A 320 5.54 -5.66 -17.10
CA GLY A 320 5.43 -7.11 -17.34
C GLY A 320 4.75 -7.90 -16.23
N SER A 321 4.60 -7.33 -15.03
CA SER A 321 3.95 -7.96 -13.88
C SER A 321 2.45 -7.63 -13.75
N ILE A 322 1.89 -6.76 -14.60
CA ILE A 322 0.52 -6.27 -14.51
C ILE A 322 -0.20 -6.53 -15.83
N ASP A 323 -1.37 -7.17 -15.76
CA ASP A 323 -2.31 -7.28 -16.87
C ASP A 323 -3.38 -6.18 -16.74
N ASP A 324 -3.16 -5.05 -17.42
CA ASP A 324 -4.07 -3.89 -17.37
C ASP A 324 -5.49 -4.24 -17.88
N ALA A 325 -5.68 -5.31 -18.69
CA ALA A 325 -6.99 -5.75 -19.15
C ALA A 325 -7.78 -6.49 -18.07
N GLU A 326 -7.13 -7.39 -17.33
CA GLU A 326 -7.75 -8.07 -16.18
C GLU A 326 -8.05 -7.08 -15.06
N GLU A 327 -7.13 -6.14 -14.80
CA GLU A 327 -7.29 -5.11 -13.79
C GLU A 327 -8.43 -4.13 -14.12
N LEU A 328 -8.69 -3.82 -15.40
CA LEU A 328 -9.87 -3.03 -15.79
C LEU A 328 -11.17 -3.72 -15.39
N LEU A 329 -11.27 -5.04 -15.60
CA LEU A 329 -12.46 -5.81 -15.21
C LEU A 329 -12.63 -5.85 -13.69
N ALA A 330 -11.53 -6.01 -12.95
CA ALA A 330 -11.56 -5.97 -11.48
C ALA A 330 -12.02 -4.60 -10.98
N THR A 331 -11.53 -3.52 -11.58
CA THR A 331 -11.90 -2.14 -11.23
C THR A 331 -13.37 -1.84 -11.55
N ASP A 332 -13.84 -2.24 -12.73
CA ASP A 332 -15.24 -2.01 -13.14
C ASP A 332 -16.22 -2.80 -12.26
N ASN A 333 -15.91 -4.07 -11.95
CA ASN A 333 -16.69 -4.89 -11.03
C ASN A 333 -16.65 -4.33 -9.60
N ALA A 334 -15.52 -3.78 -9.16
CA ALA A 334 -15.42 -3.13 -7.85
C ALA A 334 -16.38 -1.93 -7.75
N PHE A 335 -16.51 -1.12 -8.80
CA PHE A 335 -17.51 -0.05 -8.83
C PHE A 335 -18.94 -0.58 -8.66
N ASP A 336 -19.29 -1.69 -9.31
CA ASP A 336 -20.62 -2.32 -9.19
C ASP A 336 -20.90 -2.81 -7.77
N VAL A 337 -19.94 -3.53 -7.16
CA VAL A 337 -20.07 -4.04 -5.78
C VAL A 337 -20.16 -2.89 -4.78
N LEU A 338 -19.45 -1.79 -5.02
CA LEU A 338 -19.49 -0.58 -4.18
C LEU A 338 -20.77 0.24 -4.41
N GLY A 339 -21.63 -0.15 -5.36
CA GLY A 339 -22.93 0.48 -5.60
C GLY A 339 -22.84 1.80 -6.35
N PHE A 340 -21.83 1.97 -7.20
CA PHE A 340 -21.81 3.06 -8.18
C PHE A 340 -22.84 2.78 -9.26
N THR A 341 -23.62 3.80 -9.62
CA THR A 341 -24.52 3.70 -10.77
C THR A 341 -23.71 3.71 -12.08
N GLN A 342 -24.29 3.22 -13.17
CA GLN A 342 -23.62 3.27 -14.47
C GLN A 342 -23.29 4.71 -14.90
N GLU A 343 -24.15 5.69 -14.57
CA GLU A 343 -23.90 7.11 -14.84
C GLU A 343 -22.70 7.64 -14.05
N GLU A 344 -22.57 7.27 -12.78
CA GLU A 344 -21.43 7.61 -11.94
C GLU A 344 -20.13 6.99 -12.47
N LYS A 345 -20.14 5.69 -12.82
CA LYS A 345 -18.98 5.02 -13.45
C LYS A 345 -18.57 5.73 -14.75
N ASN A 346 -19.54 6.00 -15.61
CA ASN A 346 -19.31 6.71 -16.86
C ASN A 346 -18.74 8.12 -16.62
N SER A 347 -19.21 8.83 -15.60
CA SER A 347 -18.71 10.15 -15.24
C SER A 347 -17.25 10.11 -14.79
N VAL A 348 -16.88 9.12 -13.96
CA VAL A 348 -15.48 8.91 -13.55
C VAL A 348 -14.60 8.63 -14.76
N TYR A 349 -15.00 7.72 -15.65
CA TYR A 349 -14.25 7.44 -16.88
C TYR A 349 -14.14 8.69 -17.77
N LYS A 350 -15.23 9.46 -17.94
CA LYS A 350 -15.24 10.71 -18.72
C LYS A 350 -14.25 11.74 -18.21
N LEU A 351 -14.12 11.88 -16.88
CA LEU A 351 -13.12 12.77 -16.28
C LEU A 351 -11.69 12.31 -16.57
N ILE A 352 -11.43 11.00 -16.56
CA ILE A 352 -10.12 10.43 -16.97
C ILE A 352 -9.83 10.73 -18.45
N GLY A 353 -10.79 10.50 -19.34
CA GLY A 353 -10.69 10.83 -20.77
C GLY A 353 -10.41 12.33 -21.00
N ALA A 354 -11.14 13.19 -20.29
CA ALA A 354 -10.96 14.64 -20.39
C ALA A 354 -9.55 15.08 -19.97
N ILE A 355 -8.98 14.48 -18.93
CA ILE A 355 -7.60 14.75 -18.48
C ILE A 355 -6.57 14.36 -19.54
N MET A 356 -6.77 13.23 -20.23
CA MET A 356 -5.90 12.82 -21.34
C MET A 356 -5.93 13.84 -22.48
N HIS A 357 -7.13 14.32 -22.86
CA HIS A 357 -7.27 15.38 -23.86
C HIS A 357 -6.71 16.74 -23.40
N TYR A 358 -6.83 17.10 -22.12
CA TYR A 358 -6.17 18.30 -21.57
C TYR A 358 -4.67 18.28 -21.82
N GLY A 359 -4.02 17.12 -21.70
CA GLY A 359 -2.59 16.97 -21.98
C GLY A 359 -2.19 17.23 -23.43
N ASN A 360 -3.14 17.16 -24.36
CA ASN A 360 -2.92 17.32 -25.79
C ASN A 360 -3.32 18.69 -26.34
N MET A 361 -4.01 19.52 -25.55
CA MET A 361 -4.36 20.89 -25.96
C MET A 361 -3.11 21.67 -26.36
N ARG A 362 -3.15 22.32 -27.53
CA ARG A 362 -2.04 23.11 -28.04
C ARG A 362 -2.37 24.59 -28.03
N PHE A 363 -1.37 25.38 -27.68
CA PHE A 363 -1.47 26.83 -27.63
C PHE A 363 -0.26 27.45 -28.31
N LYS A 364 -0.48 28.58 -28.97
CA LYS A 364 0.56 29.37 -29.62
C LYS A 364 0.50 30.82 -29.20
N GLN A 365 1.61 31.51 -29.36
CA GLN A 365 1.66 32.94 -29.11
C GLN A 365 0.99 33.69 -30.26
N ARG A 366 0.16 34.68 -29.92
CA ARG A 366 -0.43 35.57 -30.91
C ARG A 366 0.63 36.38 -31.63
N PRO A 367 0.53 36.56 -32.96
CA PRO A 367 1.47 37.42 -33.68
C PRO A 367 1.47 38.84 -33.10
N ARG A 368 2.64 39.32 -32.68
CA ARG A 368 2.88 40.67 -32.12
C ARG A 368 2.27 40.94 -30.72
N GLU A 369 1.77 39.91 -30.03
CA GLU A 369 1.29 39.99 -28.64
C GLU A 369 1.99 38.91 -27.79
N GLU A 370 2.10 39.12 -26.47
CA GLU A 370 2.58 38.06 -25.55
C GLU A 370 1.50 37.05 -25.15
N GLN A 371 0.26 37.25 -25.62
CA GLN A 371 -0.89 36.45 -25.25
C GLN A 371 -0.95 35.13 -26.01
N ALA A 372 -1.48 34.10 -25.35
CA ALA A 372 -1.74 32.80 -25.93
C ALA A 372 -3.09 32.75 -26.66
N GLU A 373 -3.14 31.98 -27.73
CA GLU A 373 -4.36 31.52 -28.38
C GLU A 373 -4.29 30.01 -28.65
N ALA A 374 -5.45 29.39 -28.81
CA ALA A 374 -5.53 27.96 -29.13
C ALA A 374 -4.89 27.67 -30.51
N ASP A 375 -4.12 26.60 -30.58
CA ASP A 375 -3.53 26.09 -31.81
C ASP A 375 -4.25 24.82 -32.26
N GLY A 376 -5.48 25.02 -32.75
CA GLY A 376 -6.45 23.94 -32.95
C GLY A 376 -7.35 23.75 -31.73
N THR A 377 -8.55 23.20 -31.95
CA THR A 377 -9.56 23.04 -30.90
C THR A 377 -9.96 21.60 -30.66
N GLU A 378 -9.44 20.62 -31.41
CA GLU A 378 -9.92 19.24 -31.37
C GLU A 378 -9.93 18.64 -29.95
N ASP A 379 -8.81 18.67 -29.23
CA ASP A 379 -8.74 18.18 -27.85
C ASP A 379 -9.53 19.05 -26.86
N ALA A 380 -9.68 20.34 -27.15
CA ALA A 380 -10.53 21.23 -26.35
C ALA A 380 -12.01 20.90 -26.53
N ASP A 381 -12.44 20.57 -27.75
CA ASP A 381 -13.80 20.18 -28.08
C ASP A 381 -14.13 18.83 -27.45
N LYS A 382 -13.22 17.84 -27.55
CA LYS A 382 -13.37 16.51 -26.91
C LYS A 382 -13.44 16.62 -25.39
N SER A 383 -12.49 17.31 -24.75
CA SER A 383 -12.50 17.47 -23.30
C SER A 383 -13.71 18.27 -22.79
N ALA A 384 -14.11 19.33 -23.49
CA ALA A 384 -15.31 20.10 -23.15
C ALA A 384 -16.57 19.24 -23.27
N TYR A 385 -16.70 18.43 -24.33
CA TYR A 385 -17.82 17.51 -24.50
C TYR A 385 -17.91 16.49 -23.35
N LEU A 386 -16.80 15.86 -22.98
CA LEU A 386 -16.75 14.88 -21.89
C LEU A 386 -17.13 15.48 -20.53
N MET A 387 -16.83 16.75 -20.31
CA MET A 387 -17.12 17.49 -19.08
C MET A 387 -18.45 18.25 -19.11
N GLY A 388 -19.19 18.22 -20.23
CA GLY A 388 -20.43 18.98 -20.38
C GLY A 388 -20.23 20.50 -20.40
N LEU A 389 -19.10 20.96 -20.94
CA LEU A 389 -18.71 22.37 -21.02
C LEU A 389 -18.81 22.90 -22.46
N ASN A 390 -18.82 24.23 -22.60
CA ASN A 390 -18.64 24.88 -23.89
C ASN A 390 -17.13 25.04 -24.19
N SER A 391 -16.68 24.55 -25.35
CA SER A 391 -15.25 24.58 -25.73
C SER A 391 -14.70 26.00 -25.87
N ALA A 392 -15.46 26.93 -26.46
CA ALA A 392 -15.03 28.31 -26.62
C ALA A 392 -14.87 29.01 -25.26
N ASP A 393 -15.79 28.76 -24.32
CA ASP A 393 -15.70 29.29 -22.96
C ASP A 393 -14.53 28.69 -22.17
N LEU A 394 -14.24 27.40 -22.36
CA LEU A 394 -13.08 26.72 -21.77
C LEU A 394 -11.77 27.37 -22.25
N ILE A 395 -11.59 27.50 -23.56
CA ILE A 395 -10.40 28.14 -24.16
C ILE A 395 -10.28 29.59 -23.69
N LYS A 396 -11.40 30.33 -23.67
CA LYS A 396 -11.44 31.71 -23.18
C LYS A 396 -11.05 31.79 -21.71
N GLY A 397 -11.53 30.89 -20.86
CA GLY A 397 -11.19 30.82 -19.45
C GLY A 397 -9.71 30.52 -19.19
N LEU A 398 -9.10 29.69 -20.05
CA LEU A 398 -7.67 29.37 -20.00
C LEU A 398 -6.79 30.53 -20.47
N CYS A 399 -7.05 31.10 -21.65
CA CYS A 399 -6.21 32.16 -22.21
C CYS A 399 -6.48 33.54 -21.60
N HIS A 400 -7.73 33.80 -21.17
CA HIS A 400 -8.21 35.10 -20.70
C HIS A 400 -9.02 34.98 -19.39
N PRO A 401 -8.44 34.42 -18.31
CA PRO A 401 -9.13 34.29 -17.04
C PRO A 401 -9.59 35.64 -16.49
N ARG A 402 -10.75 35.63 -15.83
CA ARG A 402 -11.27 36.78 -15.09
C ARG A 402 -10.82 36.68 -13.64
N VAL A 403 -10.13 37.70 -13.15
CA VAL A 403 -9.65 37.79 -11.76
C VAL A 403 -10.44 38.88 -11.04
N LYS A 404 -10.90 38.57 -9.83
CA LYS A 404 -11.56 39.55 -8.98
C LYS A 404 -10.52 40.40 -8.26
N VAL A 405 -10.51 41.70 -8.54
CA VAL A 405 -9.61 42.67 -7.91
C VAL A 405 -10.48 43.69 -7.17
N GLY A 406 -10.51 43.59 -5.83
CA GLY A 406 -11.49 44.34 -5.04
C GLY A 406 -12.93 43.92 -5.35
N ASN A 407 -13.73 44.87 -5.84
CA ASN A 407 -15.13 44.65 -6.21
C ASN A 407 -15.36 44.40 -7.71
N GLU A 408 -14.32 44.52 -8.55
CA GLU A 408 -14.43 44.42 -10.00
C GLU A 408 -13.79 43.13 -10.55
N TRP A 409 -14.26 42.70 -11.73
CA TRP A 409 -13.69 41.58 -12.47
C TRP A 409 -12.87 42.09 -13.64
N VAL A 410 -11.57 41.79 -13.63
CA VAL A 410 -10.64 42.19 -14.69
C VAL A 410 -10.24 40.96 -15.50
N THR A 411 -10.36 41.05 -16.82
CA THR A 411 -9.86 40.02 -17.73
C THR A 411 -8.34 40.16 -17.86
N LYS A 412 -7.60 39.08 -17.58
CA LYS A 412 -6.15 39.05 -17.68
C LYS A 412 -5.76 38.08 -18.80
N GLY A 413 -4.98 38.55 -19.78
CA GLY A 413 -4.37 37.67 -20.79
C GLY A 413 -3.25 36.83 -20.18
N GLN A 414 -3.13 35.58 -20.60
CA GLN A 414 -2.04 34.67 -20.24
C GLN A 414 -1.11 34.44 -21.43
N ASN A 415 0.18 34.22 -21.15
CA ASN A 415 1.11 33.70 -22.15
C ASN A 415 1.03 32.17 -22.27
N VAL A 416 1.68 31.59 -23.29
CA VAL A 416 1.58 30.15 -23.61
C VAL A 416 2.00 29.26 -22.43
N ALA A 417 3.10 29.60 -21.76
CA ALA A 417 3.59 28.84 -20.61
C ALA A 417 2.61 28.88 -19.42
N GLN A 418 1.98 30.03 -19.18
CA GLN A 418 0.95 30.18 -18.14
C GLN A 418 -0.29 29.34 -18.45
N VAL A 419 -0.72 29.29 -19.71
CA VAL A 419 -1.87 28.46 -20.12
C VAL A 419 -1.56 26.98 -19.92
N TYR A 420 -0.39 26.49 -20.36
CA TYR A 420 0.01 25.10 -20.11
C TYR A 420 0.08 24.76 -18.62
N TYR A 421 0.61 25.68 -17.80
CA TYR A 421 0.60 25.51 -16.35
C TYR A 421 -0.83 25.44 -15.79
N ALA A 422 -1.74 26.29 -16.28
CA ALA A 422 -3.14 26.30 -15.86
C ALA A 422 -3.87 25.01 -16.25
N VAL A 423 -3.65 24.49 -17.46
CA VAL A 423 -4.19 23.20 -17.92
C VAL A 423 -3.70 22.07 -17.02
N GLY A 424 -2.39 21.99 -16.76
CA GLY A 424 -1.84 20.98 -15.86
C GLY A 424 -2.38 21.12 -14.42
N ALA A 425 -2.52 22.34 -13.91
CA ALA A 425 -3.13 22.59 -12.60
C ALA A 425 -4.60 22.16 -12.54
N LEU A 426 -5.37 22.40 -13.61
CA LEU A 426 -6.75 21.98 -13.72
C LEU A 426 -6.87 20.45 -13.78
N SER A 427 -6.05 19.77 -14.58
CA SER A 427 -6.02 18.29 -14.62
C SER A 427 -5.78 17.68 -13.24
N LYS A 428 -4.79 18.21 -12.50
CA LYS A 428 -4.48 17.78 -11.13
C LYS A 428 -5.65 18.02 -10.18
N ALA A 429 -6.31 19.17 -10.28
CA ALA A 429 -7.46 19.51 -9.45
C ALA A 429 -8.66 18.61 -9.74
N VAL A 430 -8.98 18.38 -11.01
CA VAL A 430 -10.06 17.47 -11.43
C VAL A 430 -9.80 16.05 -10.91
N TYR A 431 -8.58 15.53 -11.13
CA TYR A 431 -8.22 14.19 -10.67
C TYR A 431 -8.33 14.05 -9.15
N GLU A 432 -7.78 14.99 -8.38
CA GLU A 432 -7.87 14.97 -6.92
C GLU A 432 -9.32 15.02 -6.44
N LYS A 433 -10.14 15.93 -6.98
CA LYS A 433 -11.54 16.07 -6.54
C LYS A 433 -12.37 14.85 -6.90
N MET A 434 -12.12 14.25 -8.07
CA MET A 434 -12.71 12.98 -8.47
C MET A 434 -12.29 11.85 -7.52
N PHE A 435 -11.01 11.72 -7.20
CA PHE A 435 -10.51 10.69 -6.26
C PHE A 435 -11.13 10.85 -4.87
N LEU A 436 -11.19 12.08 -4.33
CA LEU A 436 -11.83 12.35 -3.04
C LEU A 436 -13.34 12.06 -3.07
N TRP A 437 -14.01 12.37 -4.19
CA TRP A 437 -15.42 12.04 -4.38
C TRP A 437 -15.64 10.53 -4.44
N MET A 438 -14.77 9.78 -5.11
CA MET A 438 -14.82 8.31 -5.12
C MET A 438 -14.70 7.75 -3.71
N VAL A 439 -13.75 8.25 -2.91
CA VAL A 439 -13.59 7.87 -1.49
C VAL A 439 -14.86 8.17 -0.70
N MET A 440 -15.48 9.33 -0.92
CA MET A 440 -16.76 9.68 -0.29
C MET A 440 -17.88 8.71 -0.67
N ARG A 441 -18.00 8.36 -1.96
CA ARG A 441 -19.00 7.39 -2.44
C ARG A 441 -18.76 5.98 -1.89
N ILE A 442 -17.49 5.56 -1.80
CA ILE A 442 -17.11 4.31 -1.15
C ILE A 442 -17.55 4.32 0.32
N ASN A 443 -17.27 5.40 1.06
CA ASN A 443 -17.67 5.52 2.46
C ASN A 443 -19.18 5.46 2.66
N GLN A 444 -19.98 6.04 1.75
CA GLN A 444 -21.44 5.90 1.78
C GLN A 444 -21.91 4.46 1.59
N SER A 445 -21.15 3.64 0.85
CA SER A 445 -21.43 2.21 0.67
C SER A 445 -21.10 1.40 1.92
N LEU A 446 -20.01 1.75 2.59
CA LEU A 446 -19.52 1.11 3.83
C LEU A 446 -20.29 1.54 5.09
N GLU A 447 -21.05 2.63 5.00
CA GLU A 447 -21.86 3.16 6.08
C GLU A 447 -23.09 2.28 6.34
N THR A 448 -23.32 1.94 7.61
CA THR A 448 -24.53 1.24 8.04
C THR A 448 -25.29 2.07 9.08
N LYS A 449 -26.55 1.71 9.32
CA LYS A 449 -27.38 2.34 10.37
C LYS A 449 -27.06 1.84 11.79
N GLN A 450 -26.07 0.97 11.95
CA GLN A 450 -25.71 0.45 13.27
C GLN A 450 -25.00 1.53 14.09
N PRO A 451 -25.23 1.57 15.42
CA PRO A 451 -24.53 2.52 16.28
C PRO A 451 -23.03 2.22 16.30
N ARG A 452 -22.21 3.27 16.22
CA ARG A 452 -20.75 3.22 16.31
C ARG A 452 -20.33 3.62 17.71
N GLN A 453 -19.50 2.82 18.36
CA GLN A 453 -18.98 3.14 19.69
C GLN A 453 -17.47 3.36 19.67
N TYR A 454 -16.73 2.43 19.05
CA TYR A 454 -15.27 2.47 18.95
C TYR A 454 -14.82 2.10 17.55
N PHE A 455 -13.58 2.44 17.18
CA PHE A 455 -12.95 1.98 15.95
C PHE A 455 -11.50 1.52 16.18
N ILE A 456 -11.01 0.72 15.24
CA ILE A 456 -9.60 0.31 15.12
C ILE A 456 -9.05 0.76 13.76
#